data_AF-A0A0F2JJV6-F1
#
_entry.id   AF-A0A0F2JJV6-F1
#
_cell.length_a   1.000
_cell.length_b   1.000
_cell.length_c   1.000
_cell.angle_alpha   90.00
_cell.angle_beta   90.00
_cell.angle_gamma   90.00
#
_symmetry.space_group_name_H-M   'P 1'
#
loop_
_entity.id
_entity.type
_entity.pdbx_description
1 polymer ?
#
loop_
_entity_poly.entity_id
_entity_poly.type
_entity_poly.pdbx_seq_one_letter_code
_entity_poly.pdbx_strand_id
1 'polypeptide(L)'
;MIPTHAEVANAVGAASGQVAETIRALIKPGVGGGYVVHAPWKRETFLYLAEAEKHALERAQEIAVENACRAGVVNPEIFVDKEEIISHTSGADDDVFIEMRIGVTALGRPSWEGYV
;
A
#
# COMPACT_ATOMS: atom_id res chain seq x y z
N MET A 1 -20.38 -7.49 20.28
CA MET A 1 -20.01 -7.44 18.84
C MET A 1 -19.25 -6.13 18.64
N ILE A 2 -17.95 -6.22 18.45
CA ILE A 2 -17.06 -5.07 18.23
C ILE A 2 -16.99 -4.87 16.71
N PRO A 3 -17.08 -3.64 16.16
CA PRO A 3 -17.18 -3.43 14.71
C PRO A 3 -15.93 -3.91 13.96
N THR A 4 -16.14 -4.50 12.77
CA THR A 4 -15.17 -5.23 11.94
C THR A 4 -14.19 -4.36 11.15
N HIS A 5 -13.94 -3.12 11.56
CA HIS A 5 -12.99 -2.18 10.90
C HIS A 5 -12.34 -1.30 11.96
N ALA A 6 -11.61 -1.94 12.87
CA ALA A 6 -10.75 -1.26 13.84
C ALA A 6 -9.28 -1.43 13.43
N GLU A 7 -8.87 -0.75 12.37
CA GLU A 7 -7.43 -0.54 12.08
C GLU A 7 -7.18 0.95 11.82
N VAL A 8 -7.71 1.83 12.69
CA VAL A 8 -7.10 3.13 12.91
C VAL A 8 -6.21 2.98 14.14
N ALA A 9 -5.09 2.28 13.97
CA ALA A 9 -4.01 2.35 14.93
C ALA A 9 -3.20 3.62 14.66
N ASN A 10 -3.78 4.78 14.95
CA ASN A 10 -2.96 5.89 15.44
C ASN A 10 -2.49 5.47 16.84
N ALA A 11 -1.55 4.53 16.89
CA ALA A 11 -0.82 4.22 18.11
C ALA A 11 0.16 5.37 18.33
N VAL A 12 -0.34 6.49 18.85
CA VAL A 12 0.47 7.39 19.65
C VAL A 12 0.78 6.62 20.94
N GLY A 13 1.78 5.75 20.85
CA GLY A 13 2.28 4.92 21.93
C GLY A 13 3.78 5.17 22.05
N ALA A 14 4.16 6.00 23.01
CA ALA A 14 5.52 6.06 23.47
C ALA A 14 5.98 4.67 23.95
N ALA A 15 7.27 4.36 23.74
CA ALA A 15 8.02 3.20 24.23
C ALA A 15 8.04 1.91 23.37
N SER A 16 8.57 2.00 22.16
CA SER A 16 9.61 1.08 21.62
C SER A 16 10.12 1.66 20.30
N GLY A 17 11.43 1.82 20.13
CA GLY A 17 12.06 2.69 19.11
C GLY A 17 12.00 2.20 17.66
N GLN A 18 10.81 1.90 17.13
CA GLN A 18 10.61 1.48 15.75
C GLN A 18 9.31 2.09 15.17
N VAL A 19 9.45 2.74 14.03
CA VAL A 19 8.39 3.30 13.19
C VAL A 19 8.07 2.29 12.10
N ALA A 20 6.78 2.11 11.82
CA ALA A 20 6.25 1.27 10.75
C ALA A 20 5.11 2.00 10.04
N GLU A 21 5.32 2.42 8.79
CA GLU A 21 4.33 3.12 7.98
C GLU A 21 3.88 2.25 6.82
N THR A 22 2.59 1.90 6.74
CA THR A 22 2.05 1.03 5.69
C THR A 22 1.05 1.78 4.80
N ILE A 23 1.28 1.73 3.49
CA ILE A 23 0.39 2.26 2.44
C ILE A 23 -0.20 1.10 1.66
N ARG A 24 -1.53 1.09 1.52
CA ARG A 24 -2.28 0.05 0.80
C ARG A 24 -2.95 0.63 -0.45
N ALA A 25 -2.82 -0.05 -1.58
CA ALA A 25 -3.51 0.27 -2.82
C ALA A 25 -4.20 -0.97 -3.39
N LEU A 26 -5.35 -0.77 -4.04
CA LEU A 26 -6.16 -1.82 -4.65
C LEU A 26 -6.43 -1.48 -6.11
N ILE A 27 -6.13 -2.41 -7.01
CA ILE A 27 -6.35 -2.25 -8.45
C ILE A 27 -7.48 -3.19 -8.88
N LYS A 28 -8.47 -2.67 -9.62
CA LYS A 28 -9.62 -3.42 -10.14
C LYS A 28 -9.89 -3.12 -11.60
N PRO A 29 -10.47 -4.06 -12.37
CA PRO A 29 -11.05 -3.74 -13.68
C PRO A 29 -12.06 -2.59 -13.58
N GLY A 30 -11.98 -1.63 -14.49
CA GLY A 30 -12.95 -0.57 -14.62
C GLY A 30 -14.24 -1.05 -15.30
N VAL A 31 -15.39 -0.50 -14.91
CA VAL A 31 -16.70 -0.84 -15.50
C VAL A 31 -16.75 -0.55 -17.02
N GLY A 32 -15.97 0.43 -17.50
CA GLY A 32 -15.85 0.78 -18.92
C GLY A 32 -14.59 0.24 -19.60
N GLY A 33 -13.92 -0.75 -19.01
CA GLY A 33 -12.58 -1.19 -19.41
C GLY A 33 -11.47 -0.45 -18.65
N GLY A 34 -10.23 -0.84 -18.93
CA GLY A 34 -9.05 -0.39 -18.18
C GLY A 34 -9.07 -0.83 -16.72
N TYR A 35 -8.30 -0.13 -15.90
CA TYR A 35 -8.03 -0.46 -14.50
C TYR A 35 -8.16 0.78 -13.61
N VAL A 36 -8.67 0.59 -12.40
CA VAL A 36 -8.86 1.64 -11.42
C VAL A 36 -8.01 1.35 -10.21
N VAL A 37 -7.12 2.28 -9.86
CA VAL A 37 -6.36 2.28 -8.61
C VAL A 37 -7.18 3.00 -7.54
N HIS A 38 -7.44 2.30 -6.45
CA HIS A 38 -8.05 2.80 -5.23
C HIS A 38 -6.97 2.89 -4.16
N ALA A 39 -6.60 4.11 -3.78
CA ALA A 39 -5.50 4.36 -2.89
C ALA A 39 -5.82 5.53 -1.93
N PRO A 40 -5.10 5.65 -0.79
CA PRO A 40 -5.36 6.71 0.19
C PRO A 40 -5.10 8.12 -0.35
N TRP A 41 -4.25 8.28 -1.36
CA TRP A 41 -3.98 9.59 -1.96
C TRP A 41 -5.06 10.01 -2.96
N LYS A 42 -5.52 9.09 -3.81
CA LYS A 42 -6.48 9.37 -4.89
C LYS A 42 -7.02 8.09 -5.51
N ARG A 43 -8.19 8.20 -6.13
CA ARG A 43 -8.72 7.22 -7.10
C ARG A 43 -8.31 7.62 -8.52
N GLU A 44 -7.66 6.72 -9.24
CA GLU A 44 -7.07 7.00 -10.56
C GLU A 44 -7.35 5.87 -11.54
N THR A 45 -7.39 6.18 -12.84
CA THR A 45 -7.75 5.23 -13.90
C THR A 45 -6.64 5.10 -14.93
N PHE A 46 -6.37 3.88 -15.37
CA PHE A 46 -5.33 3.53 -16.31
C PHE A 46 -5.90 2.64 -17.40
N LEU A 47 -5.28 2.66 -18.59
CA LEU A 47 -5.70 1.77 -19.67
C LEU A 47 -5.13 0.36 -19.48
N TYR A 48 -3.89 0.25 -19.01
CA TYR A 48 -3.19 -1.02 -18.85
C TYR A 48 -2.89 -1.35 -17.38
N LEU A 49 -3.00 -2.63 -17.02
CA LEU A 49 -2.74 -3.11 -15.65
C LEU A 49 -1.31 -2.78 -15.21
N ALA A 50 -0.34 -2.99 -16.10
CA ALA A 50 1.08 -2.72 -15.80
C ALA A 50 1.34 -1.25 -15.47
N GLU A 51 0.62 -0.31 -16.11
CA GLU A 51 0.74 1.12 -15.77
C GLU A 51 0.11 1.42 -14.41
N ALA A 52 -1.05 0.84 -14.12
CA ALA A 52 -1.72 0.97 -12.83
C ALA A 52 -0.86 0.43 -11.69
N GLU A 53 -0.26 -0.76 -11.88
CA GLU A 53 0.65 -1.39 -10.93
C GLU A 53 1.87 -0.53 -10.68
N LYS A 54 2.57 -0.13 -11.75
CA LYS A 54 3.78 0.69 -11.65
C LYS A 54 3.49 1.98 -10.87
N HIS A 55 2.44 2.70 -11.26
CA HIS A 55 2.05 3.95 -10.60
C HIS A 55 1.70 3.74 -9.12
N ALA A 56 0.89 2.72 -8.81
CA ALA A 56 0.50 2.42 -7.45
C ALA A 56 1.70 2.06 -6.57
N LEU A 57 2.64 1.27 -7.10
CA LEU A 57 3.84 0.84 -6.38
C LEU A 57 4.82 2.01 -6.15
N GLU A 58 5.09 2.82 -7.18
CA GLU A 58 5.97 3.99 -7.07
C GLU A 58 5.39 4.98 -6.04
N ARG A 59 4.10 5.32 -6.17
CA ARG A 59 3.46 6.31 -5.29
C ARG A 59 3.31 5.81 -3.85
N ALA A 60 3.00 4.53 -3.65
CA ALA A 60 2.92 3.96 -2.31
C ALA A 60 4.28 3.95 -1.60
N GLN A 61 5.38 3.68 -2.32
CA GLN A 61 6.74 3.77 -1.77
C GLN A 61 7.13 5.19 -1.39
N GLU A 62 6.88 6.16 -2.28
CA GLU A 62 7.13 7.57 -1.98
C GLU A 62 6.43 8.00 -0.69
N ILE A 63 5.13 7.73 -0.59
CA ILE A 63 4.32 8.14 0.58
C ILE A 63 4.77 7.39 1.84
N ALA A 64 5.09 6.09 1.76
CA ALA A 64 5.58 5.31 2.90
C ALA A 64 6.90 5.89 3.44
N VAL A 65 7.83 6.23 2.54
CA VAL A 65 9.10 6.90 2.89
C VAL A 65 8.84 8.27 3.50
N GLU A 66 8.03 9.11 2.85
CA GLU A 66 7.69 10.45 3.34
C GLU A 66 7.10 10.41 4.75
N ASN A 67 6.19 9.47 5.01
CA ASN A 67 5.59 9.29 6.33
C ASN A 67 6.61 8.81 7.38
N ALA A 68 7.43 7.81 7.05
CA ALA A 68 8.43 7.29 7.98
C ALA A 68 9.49 8.35 8.32
N CYS A 69 9.90 9.15 7.32
CA CYS A 69 10.80 10.30 7.51
C CYS A 69 10.18 11.37 8.41
N ARG A 70 8.89 11.68 8.24
CA ARG A 70 8.17 12.59 9.14
C ARG A 70 8.08 12.08 10.58
N ALA A 71 8.13 10.77 10.77
CA ALA A 71 8.19 10.12 12.08
C ALA A 71 9.63 10.01 12.64
N GLY A 72 10.64 10.53 11.94
CA GLY A 72 12.03 10.63 12.41
C GLY A 72 12.96 9.51 11.94
N VAL A 73 12.54 8.67 11.00
CA VAL A 73 13.40 7.65 10.38
C VAL A 73 14.22 8.26 9.26
N VAL A 74 15.55 8.17 9.30
CA VAL A 74 16.43 8.78 8.28
C VAL A 74 16.53 7.93 7.01
N ASN A 75 16.54 6.60 7.14
CA ASN A 75 16.66 5.68 6.03
C ASN A 75 15.77 4.45 6.28
N PRO A 76 14.46 4.54 6.00
CA PRO A 76 13.54 3.43 6.21
C PRO A 76 13.85 2.28 5.24
N GLU A 77 13.79 1.06 5.75
CA GLU A 77 13.76 -0.15 4.94
C GLU A 77 12.36 -0.35 4.36
N ILE A 78 12.28 -0.67 3.07
CA ILE A 78 11.02 -0.78 2.34
C ILE A 78 10.68 -2.25 2.05
N PHE A 79 9.48 -2.64 2.43
CA PHE A 79 8.91 -3.94 2.17
C PHE A 79 7.70 -3.79 1.26
N VAL A 80 7.65 -4.60 0.20
CA VAL A 80 6.55 -4.62 -0.75
C VAL A 80 5.88 -5.98 -0.69
N ASP A 81 4.58 -5.97 -0.42
CA ASP A 81 3.68 -7.11 -0.52
C ASP A 81 2.74 -6.88 -1.71
N LYS A 82 2.69 -7.84 -2.63
CA LYS A 82 1.85 -7.78 -3.82
C LYS A 82 1.13 -9.10 -4.00
N GLU A 83 -0.17 -9.04 -4.05
CA GLU A 83 -1.06 -10.18 -4.28
C GLU A 83 -1.91 -9.91 -5.52
N GLU A 84 -1.81 -10.78 -6.52
CA GLU A 84 -2.69 -10.78 -7.68
C GLU A 84 -3.76 -11.87 -7.51
N ILE A 85 -5.02 -11.49 -7.69
CA ILE A 85 -6.16 -12.39 -7.55
C ILE A 85 -6.75 -12.64 -8.94
N ILE A 86 -6.68 -13.90 -9.35
CA ILE A 86 -7.20 -14.41 -10.62
C ILE A 86 -8.28 -15.44 -10.30
N SER A 87 -9.36 -15.44 -11.09
CA SER A 87 -10.40 -16.46 -11.01
C SER A 87 -10.32 -17.39 -12.22
N HIS A 88 -10.32 -18.69 -11.93
CA HIS A 88 -10.42 -19.74 -12.94
C HIS A 88 -11.90 -20.15 -13.03
N THR A 89 -12.54 -19.95 -14.17
CA THR A 89 -13.91 -20.40 -14.38
C THR A 89 -13.91 -21.80 -14.98
N SER A 90 -14.51 -22.77 -14.29
CA SER A 90 -14.67 -24.14 -14.80
C SER A 90 -15.60 -24.14 -16.04
N GLY A 91 -15.01 -23.98 -17.23
CA GLY A 91 -15.73 -23.93 -18.50
C GLY A 91 -15.19 -22.92 -19.52
N ALA A 92 -14.31 -22.00 -19.10
CA ALA A 92 -13.52 -21.15 -19.99
C ALA A 92 -12.04 -21.48 -19.81
N ASP A 93 -11.27 -21.49 -20.89
CA ASP A 93 -9.81 -21.78 -20.85
C ASP A 93 -8.99 -20.56 -20.36
N ASP A 94 -9.67 -19.46 -20.01
CA ASP A 94 -9.04 -18.18 -19.71
C ASP A 94 -9.14 -17.81 -18.22
N ASP A 95 -7.98 -17.39 -17.69
CA ASP A 95 -7.80 -16.80 -16.39
C ASP A 95 -8.35 -15.36 -16.37
N VAL A 96 -9.25 -15.07 -15.44
CA VAL A 96 -9.86 -13.73 -15.30
C VAL A 96 -9.22 -12.98 -14.15
N PHE A 97 -8.53 -11.88 -14.45
CA PHE A 97 -8.04 -10.96 -13.43
C PHE A 97 -9.20 -10.33 -12.65
N ILE A 98 -9.15 -10.44 -11.31
CA ILE A 98 -10.18 -9.90 -10.42
C ILE A 98 -9.70 -8.61 -9.74
N GLU A 99 -8.54 -8.67 -9.10
CA GLU A 99 -7.95 -7.52 -8.42
C GLU A 99 -6.46 -7.74 -8.14
N MET A 100 -5.74 -6.65 -7.90
CA MET A 100 -4.39 -6.67 -7.34
C MET A 100 -4.34 -5.83 -6.08
N ARG A 101 -3.73 -6.38 -5.03
CA ARG A 101 -3.52 -5.70 -3.75
C ARG A 101 -2.04 -5.42 -3.61
N ILE A 102 -1.71 -4.17 -3.30
CA ILE A 102 -0.34 -3.73 -3.06
C ILE A 102 -0.28 -3.15 -1.65
N GLY A 103 0.62 -3.69 -0.83
CA GLY A 103 1.00 -3.15 0.46
C GLY A 103 2.47 -2.74 0.43
N VAL A 104 2.76 -1.50 0.79
CA VAL A 104 4.14 -1.02 0.96
C VAL A 104 4.33 -0.59 2.40
N THR A 105 5.36 -1.12 3.06
CA THR A 105 5.69 -0.80 4.45
C THR A 105 7.09 -0.21 4.55
N ALA A 106 7.21 0.98 5.13
CA ALA A 106 8.47 1.60 5.52
C ALA A 106 8.75 1.35 7.00
N LEU A 107 9.87 0.70 7.31
CA LEU A 107 10.29 0.34 8.66
C LEU A 107 11.61 1.00 9.04
N GLY A 108 11.72 1.51 10.25
CA GLY A 108 13.01 1.97 10.75
C GLY A 108 12.95 2.50 12.16
N ARG A 109 14.10 2.89 12.70
CA ARG A 109 14.19 3.48 14.05
C ARG A 109 14.26 4.99 13.95
N PRO A 110 13.56 5.74 14.81
CA PRO A 110 13.74 7.17 14.87
C PRO A 110 15.14 7.48 15.42
N SER A 111 15.88 8.38 14.79
CA SER A 111 17.15 8.88 15.32
C SER A 111 16.92 10.19 16.06
N TRP A 112 16.92 10.16 17.39
CA TRP A 112 16.87 11.35 18.25
C TRP A 112 18.23 11.57 18.95
N GLU A 113 19.32 11.52 18.20
CA GLU A 113 20.65 11.78 18.74
C GLU A 113 21.00 13.26 18.46
N GLY A 114 20.83 14.14 19.47
CA GLY A 114 21.38 15.49 19.45
C GLY A 114 20.47 16.62 19.95
N TYR A 115 20.23 16.69 21.27
CA TYR A 115 20.21 17.96 22.03
C TYR A 115 20.26 17.63 23.54
N VAL A 116 21.48 17.57 24.08
CA VAL A 116 21.78 17.80 25.50
C VAL A 116 22.93 18.80 25.59
#